data_AF-A0A7V9LSU9-F1
#
_entry.id   AF-A0A7V9LSU9-F1
#
_cell.length_a   1.000
_cell.length_b   1.000
_cell.length_c   1.000
_cell.angle_alpha   90.00
_cell.angle_beta   90.00
_cell.angle_gamma   90.00
#
_symmetry.space_group_name_H-M   'P 1'
#
loop_
_entity.id
_entity.type
_entity.pdbx_description
1 polymer ?
#
loop_
_entity_poly.entity_id
_entity_poly.type
_entity_poly.pdbx_seq_one_letter_code
_entity_poly.pdbx_strand_id
1 'polypeptide(L)'
;MPDCRRGWPNVATDGGRFYRVFENLDELVSVVETARGVLVSGSCVVPRGHVLDLLDDLREALPAEMEEAHAILEQRTDILVTAEDAARRMVEEARAEAAQVRAEAQDEAEQGLALARGQAESMLAAARTESQALAQQGRADFERAVTAGQREHDRLVSEMDVHQSAHSEAERLLADSSHRAAATLAEASARADRVSAEADEYVEGKLAEFAATLTRTLRSVEAGRGKLRERQPPVAREPGPEPYDQDSQPYPG
;
A
#
# COMPACT_ATOMS: atom_id res chain seq x y z
N MET A 1 -0.18 -57.85 17.41
CA MET A 1 0.63 -59.09 17.47
C MET A 1 -0.22 -60.19 18.05
N PRO A 2 -0.35 -61.35 17.39
CA PRO A 2 -1.18 -62.44 17.85
C PRO A 2 -0.60 -63.08 19.11
N ASP A 3 -1.52 -63.49 19.98
CA ASP A 3 -1.33 -63.96 21.33
C ASP A 3 -0.65 -65.34 21.37
N CYS A 4 0.61 -65.38 21.82
CA CYS A 4 1.36 -66.62 22.06
C CYS A 4 1.04 -67.26 23.43
N ARG A 5 0.06 -66.74 24.20
CA ARG A 5 -0.39 -67.35 25.48
C ARG A 5 -1.29 -68.58 25.28
N ARG A 6 -0.96 -69.48 24.35
CA ARG A 6 -1.55 -70.84 24.41
C ARG A 6 -0.76 -71.62 25.44
N GLY A 7 -1.36 -71.66 26.63
CA GLY A 7 -0.84 -72.31 27.82
C GLY A 7 -0.27 -73.68 27.51
N TRP A 8 0.98 -73.87 27.92
CA TRP A 8 1.49 -75.18 28.20
C TRP A 8 0.66 -75.73 29.37
N PRO A 9 0.06 -76.93 29.25
CA PRO A 9 -0.72 -77.49 30.34
C PRO A 9 0.13 -77.58 31.61
N ASN A 10 -0.47 -77.10 32.70
CA ASN A 10 0.07 -76.99 34.05
C ASN A 10 0.99 -78.17 34.42
N VAL A 11 2.28 -77.91 34.62
CA VAL A 11 3.32 -78.91 34.98
C VAL A 11 3.23 -79.33 36.47
N ALA A 12 2.20 -78.90 37.18
CA ALA A 12 2.06 -79.08 38.62
C ALA A 12 1.68 -80.51 39.07
N THR A 13 1.79 -81.53 38.22
CA THR A 13 1.46 -82.93 38.59
C THR A 13 2.53 -83.96 38.21
N ASP A 14 3.76 -83.52 37.92
CA ASP A 14 4.74 -84.39 37.26
C ASP A 14 5.28 -85.51 38.17
N GLY A 15 5.43 -85.25 39.48
CA GLY A 15 5.84 -86.27 40.45
C GLY A 15 5.00 -87.55 40.37
N GLY A 16 3.67 -87.43 40.30
CA GLY A 16 2.76 -88.59 40.21
C GLY A 16 2.69 -89.28 38.85
N ARG A 17 3.35 -88.76 37.80
CA ARG A 17 3.51 -89.45 36.52
C ARG A 17 4.82 -90.23 36.45
N PHE A 18 5.90 -89.70 37.05
CA PHE A 18 7.17 -90.43 37.19
C PHE A 18 6.99 -91.70 38.01
N TYR A 19 6.36 -91.62 39.19
CA TYR A 19 6.09 -92.81 40.02
C TYR A 19 5.22 -93.86 39.30
N ARG A 20 4.31 -93.44 38.42
CA ARG A 20 3.49 -94.38 37.64
C ARG A 20 4.27 -95.15 36.57
N VAL A 21 5.34 -94.59 36.01
CA VAL A 21 6.17 -95.32 35.04
C VAL A 21 6.92 -96.45 35.73
N PHE A 22 7.45 -96.21 36.93
CA PHE A 22 8.11 -97.22 37.75
C PHE A 22 7.15 -98.29 38.26
N GLU A 23 5.95 -97.89 38.72
CA GLU A 23 4.90 -98.84 39.13
C GLU A 23 4.49 -99.77 37.99
N ASN A 24 4.30 -99.24 36.78
CA ASN A 24 3.94 -100.04 35.61
C ASN A 24 5.07 -100.98 35.17
N LEU A 25 6.33 -100.58 35.34
CA LEU A 25 7.48 -101.42 35.00
C LEU A 25 7.62 -102.59 35.99
N ASP A 26 7.47 -102.31 37.29
CA ASP A 26 7.48 -103.34 38.34
C ASP A 26 6.28 -104.29 38.21
N GLU A 27 5.10 -103.77 37.83
CA GLU A 27 3.93 -104.60 37.52
C GLU A 27 4.18 -105.49 36.29
N LEU A 28 4.79 -104.95 35.24
CA LEU A 28 5.13 -105.70 34.03
C LEU A 28 6.12 -106.84 34.32
N VAL A 29 7.14 -106.58 35.13
CA VAL A 29 8.09 -107.60 35.63
C VAL A 29 7.31 -108.70 36.36
N SER A 30 6.47 -108.34 37.33
CA SER A 30 5.64 -109.29 38.09
C SER A 30 4.71 -110.13 37.19
N VAL A 31 4.11 -109.52 36.16
CA VAL A 31 3.26 -110.23 35.18
C VAL A 31 4.08 -111.23 34.37
N VAL A 32 5.26 -110.87 33.90
CA VAL A 32 6.15 -111.76 33.13
C VAL A 32 6.71 -112.88 34.02
N GLU A 33 6.96 -112.61 35.30
CA GLU A 33 7.39 -113.59 36.30
C GLU A 33 6.31 -114.62 36.67
N THR A 34 5.05 -114.22 36.69
CA THR A 34 3.94 -115.11 37.06
C THR A 34 3.25 -115.76 35.86
N ALA A 35 3.56 -115.30 34.65
CA ALA A 35 3.05 -115.85 33.40
C ALA A 35 3.41 -117.34 33.24
N ARG A 36 2.37 -118.18 33.07
CA ARG A 36 2.51 -119.60 32.76
C ARG A 36 2.57 -119.79 31.23
N GLY A 37 3.53 -120.58 30.76
CA GLY A 37 3.63 -120.94 29.35
C GLY A 37 2.42 -121.75 28.90
N VAL A 38 1.66 -121.20 27.96
CA VAL A 38 0.57 -121.91 27.28
C VAL A 38 0.93 -122.04 25.81
N LEU A 39 0.68 -123.22 25.25
CA LEU A 39 1.04 -123.57 23.89
C LEU A 39 -0.23 -123.76 23.08
N VAL A 40 -0.83 -122.68 22.56
CA VAL A 40 -1.82 -122.79 21.48
C VAL A 40 -1.78 -121.55 20.57
N SER A 41 -1.80 -121.83 19.26
CA SER A 41 -1.42 -121.01 18.11
C SER A 41 -1.93 -119.57 18.08
N GLY A 42 -0.99 -118.63 17.92
CA GLY A 42 -1.25 -117.21 17.61
C GLY A 42 -0.30 -116.23 18.30
N SER A 43 0.36 -116.66 19.39
CA SER A 43 1.27 -115.83 20.18
C SER A 43 2.75 -116.19 19.96
N CYS A 44 3.58 -115.16 19.80
CA CYS A 44 5.04 -115.27 19.78
C CYS A 44 5.57 -115.95 21.06
N VAL A 45 6.45 -116.94 20.94
CA VAL A 45 7.15 -117.55 22.08
C VAL A 45 8.34 -116.67 22.42
N VAL A 46 8.25 -115.93 23.53
CA VAL A 46 9.33 -115.07 23.99
C VAL A 46 10.10 -115.77 25.12
N PRO A 47 11.44 -115.91 25.04
CA PRO A 47 12.24 -116.46 26.12
C PRO A 47 12.09 -115.59 27.37
N ARG A 48 11.37 -116.11 28.38
CA ARG A 48 11.05 -115.37 29.60
C ARG A 48 12.29 -114.77 30.27
N GLY A 49 13.40 -115.52 30.35
CA GLY A 49 14.66 -115.02 30.92
C GLY A 49 15.15 -113.76 30.22
N HIS A 50 15.21 -113.78 28.88
CA HIS A 50 15.66 -112.63 28.10
C HIS A 50 14.75 -111.40 28.22
N VAL A 51 13.44 -111.58 28.41
CA VAL A 51 12.51 -110.46 28.65
C VAL A 51 12.74 -109.84 30.02
N LEU A 52 12.95 -110.66 31.05
CA LEU A 52 13.24 -110.18 32.39
C LEU A 52 14.58 -109.43 32.42
N ASP A 53 15.61 -109.96 31.75
CA ASP A 53 16.91 -109.28 31.61
C ASP A 53 16.74 -107.89 30.96
N LEU A 54 15.97 -107.79 29.86
CA LEU A 54 15.71 -106.51 29.19
C LEU A 54 14.86 -105.54 30.04
N LEU A 55 13.94 -106.06 30.86
CA LEU A 55 13.14 -105.24 31.78
C LEU A 55 13.97 -104.76 32.96
N ASP A 56 14.91 -105.58 33.45
CA ASP A 56 15.86 -105.23 34.50
C ASP A 56 16.87 -104.19 34.00
N ASP A 57 17.42 -104.36 32.81
CA ASP A 57 18.28 -103.35 32.14
C ASP A 57 17.53 -102.02 31.99
N LEU A 58 16.26 -102.07 31.60
CA LEU A 58 15.40 -100.89 31.46
C LEU A 58 15.09 -100.25 32.83
N ARG A 59 14.88 -101.06 33.87
CA ARG A 59 14.66 -100.61 35.24
C ARG A 59 15.89 -99.94 35.84
N GLU A 60 17.09 -100.41 35.48
CA GLU A 60 18.35 -99.84 35.95
C GLU A 60 18.70 -98.53 35.20
N ALA A 61 18.50 -98.47 33.88
CA ALA A 61 18.91 -97.33 33.06
C ALA A 61 17.91 -96.16 33.05
N LEU A 62 16.59 -96.43 33.04
CA LEU A 62 15.57 -95.37 32.90
C LEU A 62 15.56 -94.32 34.02
N PRO A 63 15.73 -94.66 35.32
CA PRO A 63 15.67 -93.66 36.38
C PRO A 63 16.66 -92.52 36.19
N ALA A 64 17.93 -92.85 35.88
CA ALA A 64 19.00 -91.88 35.71
C ALA A 64 18.73 -90.94 34.52
N GLU A 65 18.32 -91.50 33.37
CA GLU A 65 18.00 -90.72 32.17
C GLU A 65 16.79 -89.79 32.37
N MET A 66 15.78 -90.24 33.13
CA MET A 66 14.62 -89.42 33.45
C MET A 66 14.94 -88.31 34.46
N GLU A 67 15.77 -88.59 35.47
CA GLU A 67 16.27 -87.57 36.41
C GLU A 67 17.07 -86.48 35.68
N GLU A 68 17.94 -86.87 34.75
CA GLU A 68 18.69 -85.92 33.91
C GLU A 68 17.76 -85.07 33.02
N ALA A 69 16.79 -85.71 32.35
CA ALA A 69 15.80 -85.00 31.54
C ALA A 69 14.98 -84.01 32.37
N HIS A 70 14.60 -84.38 33.59
CA HIS A 70 13.87 -83.49 34.50
C HIS A 70 14.73 -82.30 34.94
N ALA A 71 16.00 -82.53 35.31
CA ALA A 71 16.94 -81.48 35.68
C ALA A 71 17.15 -80.47 34.52
N ILE A 72 17.24 -80.95 33.29
CA ILE A 72 17.32 -80.09 32.09
C ILE A 72 16.04 -79.26 31.91
N LEU A 73 14.86 -79.85 32.13
CA LEU A 73 13.58 -79.14 32.01
C LEU A 73 13.39 -78.09 33.11
N GLU A 74 13.80 -78.39 34.35
CA GLU A 74 13.82 -77.43 35.45
C GLU A 74 14.78 -76.29 35.14
N GLN A 75 16.02 -76.60 34.75
CA GLN A 75 17.01 -75.61 34.35
C GLN A 75 16.50 -74.74 33.19
N ARG A 76 15.86 -75.33 32.16
CA ARG A 76 15.24 -74.58 31.07
C ARG A 76 14.17 -73.63 31.59
N THR A 77 13.33 -74.09 32.51
CA THR A 77 12.23 -73.29 33.08
C THR A 77 12.79 -72.10 33.84
N ASP A 78 13.83 -72.29 34.65
CA ASP A 78 14.51 -71.21 35.36
C ASP A 78 15.14 -70.18 34.42
N ILE A 79 15.78 -70.65 33.34
CA ILE A 79 16.34 -69.77 32.30
C ILE A 79 15.23 -68.95 31.65
N LEU A 80 14.10 -69.56 31.30
CA LEU A 80 12.97 -68.85 30.67
C LEU A 80 12.38 -67.80 31.60
N VAL A 81 12.15 -68.12 32.87
CA VAL A 81 11.63 -67.17 33.86
C VAL A 81 12.60 -65.99 34.04
N THR A 82 13.90 -66.28 34.18
CA THR A 82 14.93 -65.25 34.34
C THR A 82 15.03 -64.35 33.10
N ALA A 83 14.96 -64.94 31.90
CA ALA A 83 15.00 -64.21 30.64
C ALA A 83 13.76 -63.33 30.45
N GLU A 84 12.56 -63.83 30.81
CA GLU A 84 11.32 -63.05 30.78
C GLU A 84 11.36 -61.88 31.76
N ASP A 85 11.85 -62.08 32.98
CA ASP A 85 12.01 -61.01 33.97
C ASP A 85 13.08 -59.99 33.57
N ALA A 86 14.17 -60.42 32.94
CA ALA A 86 15.17 -59.52 32.37
C ALA A 86 14.57 -58.69 31.21
N ALA A 87 13.84 -59.33 30.30
CA ALA A 87 13.18 -58.65 29.19
C ALA A 87 12.12 -57.65 29.68
N ARG A 88 11.33 -58.02 30.70
CA ARG A 88 10.34 -57.12 31.30
C ARG A 88 11.00 -55.88 31.90
N ARG A 89 12.08 -56.06 32.66
CA ARG A 89 12.84 -54.94 33.25
C ARG A 89 13.42 -54.02 32.17
N MET A 90 14.02 -54.57 31.12
CA MET A 90 14.54 -53.75 30.01
C MET A 90 13.44 -52.92 29.34
N VAL A 91 12.25 -53.49 29.13
CA VAL A 91 11.12 -52.76 28.53
C VAL A 91 10.58 -51.68 29.48
N GLU A 92 10.51 -51.96 30.78
CA GLU A 92 10.08 -50.99 31.79
C GLU A 92 11.05 -49.81 31.89
N GLU A 93 12.36 -50.08 31.93
CA GLU A 93 13.43 -49.08 31.94
C GLU A 93 13.41 -48.22 30.67
N ALA A 94 13.40 -48.84 29.49
CA ALA A 94 13.33 -48.10 28.22
C ALA A 94 12.06 -47.25 28.10
N ARG A 95 10.93 -47.71 28.66
CA ARG A 95 9.69 -46.91 28.70
C ARG A 95 9.80 -45.73 29.65
N ALA A 96 10.45 -45.90 30.80
CA ALA A 96 10.68 -44.84 31.76
C ALA A 96 11.62 -43.76 31.19
N GLU A 97 12.74 -44.16 30.59
CA GLU A 97 13.66 -43.25 29.90
C GLU A 97 12.96 -42.49 28.77
N ALA A 98 12.20 -43.18 27.92
CA ALA A 98 11.47 -42.54 26.84
C ALA A 98 10.39 -41.57 27.37
N ALA A 99 9.78 -41.85 28.53
CA ALA A 99 8.84 -40.94 29.17
C ALA A 99 9.54 -39.69 29.72
N GLN A 100 10.72 -39.85 30.32
CA GLN A 100 11.53 -38.74 30.79
C GLN A 100 11.95 -37.82 29.64
N VAL A 101 12.54 -38.36 28.57
CA VAL A 101 12.96 -37.57 27.40
C VAL A 101 11.79 -36.83 26.77
N ARG A 102 10.60 -37.45 26.70
CA ARG A 102 9.40 -36.77 26.20
C ARG A 102 8.95 -35.64 27.11
N ALA A 103 9.00 -35.83 28.43
CA ALA A 103 8.63 -34.79 29.38
C ALA A 103 9.60 -33.60 29.31
N GLU A 104 10.90 -33.85 29.23
CA GLU A 104 11.94 -32.83 29.04
C GLU A 104 11.72 -32.07 27.71
N ALA A 105 11.53 -32.78 26.60
CA ALA A 105 11.27 -32.15 25.30
C ALA A 105 9.96 -31.34 25.27
N GLN A 106 8.94 -31.76 26.03
CA GLN A 106 7.68 -31.01 26.17
C GLN A 106 7.88 -29.73 26.97
N ASP A 107 8.60 -29.78 28.09
CA ASP A 107 8.94 -28.62 28.90
C ASP A 107 9.77 -27.61 28.10
N GLU A 108 10.81 -28.06 27.39
CA GLU A 108 11.61 -27.20 26.51
C GLU A 108 10.77 -26.54 25.40
N ALA A 109 9.85 -27.29 24.79
CA ALA A 109 8.96 -26.75 23.77
C ALA A 109 7.99 -25.70 24.33
N GLU A 110 7.44 -25.94 25.52
CA GLU A 110 6.56 -24.99 26.22
C GLU A 110 7.30 -23.70 26.58
N GLN A 111 8.52 -23.81 27.12
CA GLN A 111 9.38 -22.68 27.42
C GLN A 111 9.74 -21.88 26.16
N GLY A 112 10.09 -22.57 25.07
CA GLY A 112 10.38 -21.94 23.78
C GLY A 112 9.19 -21.18 23.21
N LEU A 113 7.98 -21.76 23.29
CA LEU A 113 6.75 -21.10 22.86
C LEU A 113 6.41 -19.89 23.74
N ALA A 114 6.60 -19.98 25.06
CA ALA A 114 6.36 -18.87 25.97
C ALA A 114 7.31 -17.70 25.68
N LEU A 115 8.61 -17.98 25.47
CA LEU A 115 9.59 -16.97 25.11
C LEU A 115 9.25 -16.30 23.76
N ALA A 116 8.96 -17.10 22.74
CA ALA A 116 8.62 -16.58 21.41
C ALA A 116 7.36 -15.71 21.44
N ARG A 117 6.33 -16.12 22.22
CA ARG A 117 5.11 -15.31 22.43
C ARG A 117 5.42 -13.99 23.12
N GLY A 118 6.21 -14.01 24.20
CA GLY A 118 6.61 -12.78 24.89
C GLY A 118 7.40 -11.82 24.00
N GLN A 119 8.33 -12.34 23.17
CA GLN A 119 9.06 -11.53 22.19
C GLN A 119 8.12 -10.93 21.13
N ALA A 120 7.19 -11.71 20.60
CA ALA A 120 6.22 -11.24 19.61
C ALA A 120 5.31 -10.14 20.20
N GLU A 121 4.82 -10.31 21.43
CA GLU A 121 4.03 -9.30 22.12
C GLU A 121 4.81 -8.00 22.34
N SER A 122 6.07 -8.09 22.76
CA SER A 122 6.94 -6.92 22.92
C SER A 122 7.19 -6.20 21.59
N MET A 123 7.43 -6.93 20.49
CA MET A 123 7.60 -6.34 19.16
C MET A 123 6.32 -5.65 18.69
N LEU A 124 5.16 -6.28 18.86
CA LEU A 124 3.86 -5.69 18.51
C LEU A 124 3.55 -4.44 19.36
N ALA A 125 3.89 -4.45 20.65
CA ALA A 125 3.72 -3.30 21.53
C ALA A 125 4.62 -2.12 21.11
N ALA A 126 5.89 -2.40 20.80
CA ALA A 126 6.83 -1.39 20.29
C ALA A 126 6.35 -0.82 18.95
N ALA A 127 6.00 -1.67 17.98
CA ALA A 127 5.51 -1.25 16.67
C ALA A 127 4.22 -0.42 16.76
N ARG A 128 3.29 -0.78 17.66
CA ARG A 128 2.07 0.02 17.91
C ARG A 128 2.40 1.39 18.47
N THR A 129 3.32 1.46 19.44
CA THR A 129 3.75 2.72 20.05
C THR A 129 4.39 3.63 19.01
N GLU A 130 5.30 3.09 18.20
CA GLU A 130 5.94 3.81 17.10
C GLU A 130 4.93 4.28 16.06
N SER A 131 4.04 3.39 15.58
CA SER A 131 3.00 3.75 14.62
C SER A 131 2.07 4.86 15.15
N GLN A 132 1.69 4.81 16.42
CA GLN A 132 0.90 5.87 17.06
C GLN A 132 1.66 7.18 17.14
N ALA A 133 2.95 7.15 17.46
CA ALA A 133 3.79 8.34 17.49
C ALA A 133 3.92 8.98 16.09
N LEU A 134 4.17 8.17 15.05
CA LEU A 134 4.20 8.67 13.67
C LEU A 134 2.86 9.25 13.24
N ALA A 135 1.73 8.62 13.59
CA ALA A 135 0.41 9.13 13.26
C ALA A 135 0.11 10.46 13.97
N GLN A 136 0.48 10.59 15.24
CA GLN A 136 0.33 11.84 16.00
C GLN A 136 1.22 12.95 15.43
N GLN A 137 2.48 12.63 15.13
CA GLN A 137 3.39 13.56 14.48
C GLN A 137 2.84 14.00 13.12
N GLY A 138 2.43 13.06 12.26
CA GLY A 138 1.85 13.37 10.96
C GLY A 138 0.60 14.24 11.04
N ARG A 139 -0.27 14.00 12.04
CA ARG A 139 -1.43 14.87 12.30
C ARG A 139 -1.00 16.27 12.71
N ALA A 140 -0.04 16.40 13.63
CA ALA A 140 0.47 17.70 14.05
C ALA A 140 1.14 18.46 12.89
N ASP A 141 1.88 17.77 12.04
CA ASP A 141 2.54 18.36 10.87
C ASP A 141 1.51 18.84 9.84
N PHE A 142 0.48 18.03 9.59
CA PHE A 142 -0.64 18.38 8.72
C PHE A 142 -1.39 19.62 9.23
N GLU A 143 -1.72 19.68 10.52
CA GLU A 143 -2.40 20.83 11.13
C GLU A 143 -1.57 22.12 10.99
N ARG A 144 -0.25 22.02 11.20
CA ARG A 144 0.66 23.17 10.98
C ARG A 144 0.67 23.61 9.52
N ALA A 145 0.72 22.68 8.57
CA ALA A 145 0.70 22.99 7.15
C ALA A 145 -0.62 23.65 6.70
N VAL A 146 -1.76 23.12 7.15
CA VAL A 146 -3.08 23.72 6.88
C VAL A 146 -3.17 25.12 7.45
N THR A 147 -2.74 25.32 8.70
CA THR A 147 -2.77 26.64 9.34
C THR A 147 -1.85 27.63 8.61
N ALA A 148 -0.66 27.20 8.19
CA ALA A 148 0.24 28.04 7.40
C ALA A 148 -0.36 28.39 6.03
N GLY A 149 -0.98 27.41 5.36
CA GLY A 149 -1.65 27.61 4.07
C GLY A 149 -2.84 28.58 4.17
N GLN A 150 -3.64 28.49 5.23
CA GLN A 150 -4.76 29.42 5.47
C GLN A 150 -4.26 30.86 5.69
N ARG A 151 -3.22 31.06 6.50
CA ARG A 151 -2.63 32.40 6.71
C ARG A 151 -2.11 33.00 5.41
N GLU A 152 -1.45 32.18 4.60
CA GLU A 152 -0.92 32.65 3.32
C GLU A 152 -2.04 32.94 2.31
N HIS A 153 -3.09 32.11 2.30
CA HIS A 153 -4.28 32.37 1.51
C HIS A 153 -4.93 33.71 1.90
N ASP A 154 -5.16 33.95 3.19
CA ASP A 154 -5.74 35.19 3.70
C ASP A 154 -4.87 36.40 3.33
N ARG A 155 -3.54 36.27 3.41
CA ARG A 155 -2.60 37.31 2.97
C ARG A 155 -2.76 37.63 1.49
N LEU A 156 -2.77 36.61 0.62
CA LEU A 156 -2.88 36.78 -0.83
C LEU A 156 -4.24 37.36 -1.24
N VAL A 157 -5.33 36.95 -0.58
CA VAL A 157 -6.66 37.53 -0.79
C VAL A 157 -6.66 39.01 -0.41
N SER A 158 -6.11 39.36 0.75
CA SER A 158 -6.00 40.77 1.15
C SER A 158 -5.15 41.60 0.19
N GLU A 159 -4.05 41.05 -0.32
CA GLU A 159 -3.20 41.72 -1.31
C GLU A 159 -3.93 41.93 -2.65
N MET A 160 -4.67 40.92 -3.10
CA MET A 160 -5.51 40.99 -4.29
C MET A 160 -6.60 42.06 -4.15
N ASP A 161 -7.28 42.10 -3.00
CA ASP A 161 -8.35 43.07 -2.73
C ASP A 161 -7.82 44.51 -2.77
N VAL A 162 -6.66 44.76 -2.16
CA VAL A 162 -5.98 46.06 -2.23
C VAL A 162 -5.62 46.41 -3.67
N HIS A 163 -5.07 45.46 -4.44
CA HIS A 163 -4.71 45.69 -5.84
C HIS A 163 -5.93 45.99 -6.70
N GLN A 164 -7.03 45.23 -6.57
CA GLN A 164 -8.27 45.46 -7.31
C GLN A 164 -8.90 46.81 -6.94
N SER A 165 -8.94 47.15 -5.64
CA SER A 165 -9.43 48.45 -5.19
C SER A 165 -8.59 49.60 -5.76
N ALA A 166 -7.26 49.50 -5.69
CA ALA A 166 -6.36 50.51 -6.24
C ALA A 166 -6.51 50.65 -7.77
N HIS A 167 -6.68 49.53 -8.47
CA HIS A 167 -6.87 49.53 -9.93
C HIS A 167 -8.17 50.23 -10.33
N SER A 168 -9.30 49.87 -9.70
CA SER A 168 -10.60 50.50 -9.97
C SER A 168 -10.60 52.01 -9.66
N GLU A 169 -9.90 52.41 -8.60
CA GLU A 169 -9.74 53.83 -8.24
C GLU A 169 -8.87 54.58 -9.25
N ALA A 170 -7.79 53.97 -9.73
CA ALA A 170 -6.96 54.54 -10.78
C ALA A 170 -7.75 54.74 -12.09
N GLU A 171 -8.57 53.76 -12.50
CA GLU A 171 -9.45 53.90 -13.66
C GLU A 171 -10.44 55.05 -13.49
N ARG A 172 -11.04 55.20 -12.31
CA ARG A 172 -11.95 56.30 -11.99
C ARG A 172 -11.26 57.66 -12.10
N LEU A 173 -10.07 57.81 -11.52
CA LEU A 173 -9.29 59.05 -11.59
C LEU A 173 -8.88 59.40 -13.02
N LEU A 174 -8.49 58.40 -13.81
CA LEU A 174 -8.18 58.59 -15.23
C LEU A 174 -9.40 59.07 -16.02
N ALA A 175 -10.58 58.49 -15.77
CA ALA A 175 -11.83 58.92 -16.39
C ALA A 175 -12.20 60.36 -16.02
N ASP A 176 -12.14 60.74 -14.74
CA ASP A 176 -12.38 62.12 -14.27
C ASP A 176 -11.38 63.10 -14.88
N SER A 177 -10.09 62.79 -14.83
CA SER A 177 -9.03 63.63 -15.40
C SER A 177 -9.23 63.82 -16.91
N SER A 178 -9.57 62.75 -17.64
CA SER A 178 -9.85 62.81 -19.07
C SER A 178 -11.07 63.70 -19.37
N HIS A 179 -12.14 63.56 -18.59
CA HIS A 179 -13.33 64.39 -18.73
C HIS A 179 -13.03 65.88 -18.48
N ARG A 180 -12.28 66.19 -17.42
CA ARG A 180 -11.86 67.56 -17.09
C ARG A 180 -10.93 68.15 -18.15
N ALA A 181 -9.99 67.36 -18.68
CA ALA A 181 -9.12 67.78 -19.77
C ALA A 181 -9.93 68.09 -21.04
N ALA A 182 -10.89 67.23 -21.40
CA ALA A 182 -11.78 67.45 -22.53
C ALA A 182 -12.63 68.72 -22.37
N ALA A 183 -13.18 68.96 -21.17
CA ALA A 183 -13.94 70.16 -20.86
C ALA A 183 -13.09 71.45 -20.98
N THR A 184 -11.87 71.41 -20.46
CA THR A 184 -10.92 72.55 -20.52
C THR A 184 -10.54 72.86 -21.97
N LEU A 185 -10.27 71.83 -22.77
CA LEU A 185 -9.98 71.98 -24.20
C LEU A 185 -11.18 72.58 -24.95
N ALA A 186 -12.39 72.09 -24.68
CA ALA A 186 -13.61 72.62 -25.30
C ALA A 186 -13.83 74.10 -24.95
N GLU A 187 -13.63 74.49 -23.69
CA GLU A 187 -13.72 75.88 -23.26
C GLU A 187 -12.66 76.77 -23.94
N ALA A 188 -11.41 76.30 -23.99
CA ALA A 188 -10.30 77.01 -24.62
C ALA A 188 -10.55 77.21 -26.12
N SER A 189 -11.00 76.17 -26.84
CA SER A 189 -11.38 76.26 -28.25
C SER A 189 -12.52 77.25 -28.46
N ALA A 190 -13.59 77.17 -27.66
CA ALA A 190 -14.71 78.11 -27.76
C ALA A 190 -14.28 79.56 -27.46
N ARG A 191 -13.31 79.76 -26.55
CA ARG A 191 -12.74 81.08 -26.29
C ARG A 191 -11.88 81.58 -27.45
N ALA A 192 -11.07 80.72 -28.06
CA ALA A 192 -10.29 81.05 -29.24
C ALA A 192 -11.19 81.48 -30.40
N ASP A 193 -12.25 80.71 -30.67
CA ASP A 193 -13.24 81.02 -31.71
C ASP A 193 -13.91 82.38 -31.48
N ARG A 194 -14.27 82.71 -30.23
CA ARG A 194 -14.81 84.03 -29.88
C ARG A 194 -13.83 85.16 -30.13
N VAL A 195 -12.57 85.01 -29.69
CA VAL A 195 -11.53 86.03 -29.90
C VAL A 195 -11.27 86.24 -31.39
N SER A 196 -11.24 85.17 -32.19
CA SER A 196 -11.12 85.26 -33.64
C SER A 196 -12.28 86.01 -34.27
N ALA A 197 -13.53 85.70 -33.89
CA ALA A 197 -14.70 86.39 -34.41
C ALA A 197 -14.72 87.90 -34.03
N GLU A 198 -14.38 88.23 -32.78
CA GLU A 198 -14.27 89.62 -32.32
C GLU A 198 -13.15 90.38 -33.07
N ALA A 199 -12.02 89.72 -33.34
CA ALA A 199 -10.92 90.30 -34.11
C ALA A 199 -11.33 90.54 -35.57
N ASP A 200 -12.00 89.58 -36.21
CA ASP A 200 -12.51 89.72 -37.58
C ASP A 200 -13.52 90.87 -37.68
N GLU A 201 -14.46 90.97 -36.75
CA GLU A 201 -15.42 92.09 -36.68
C GLU A 201 -14.72 93.44 -36.48
N TYR A 202 -13.73 93.49 -35.59
CA TYR A 202 -12.95 94.72 -35.37
C TYR A 202 -12.16 95.14 -36.62
N VAL A 203 -11.52 94.19 -37.30
CA VAL A 203 -10.80 94.43 -38.55
C VAL A 203 -11.75 94.96 -39.62
N GLU A 204 -12.89 94.31 -39.83
CA GLU A 204 -13.90 94.74 -40.79
C GLU A 204 -14.42 96.16 -40.46
N GLY A 205 -14.74 96.42 -39.20
CA GLY A 205 -15.16 97.74 -38.74
C GLY A 205 -14.12 98.83 -38.98
N LYS A 206 -12.83 98.54 -38.71
CA LYS A 206 -11.73 99.48 -38.99
C LYS A 206 -11.52 99.70 -40.48
N LEU A 207 -11.59 98.64 -41.29
CA LEU A 207 -11.49 98.74 -42.74
C LEU A 207 -12.64 99.57 -43.32
N ALA A 208 -13.87 99.40 -42.83
CA ALA A 208 -15.01 100.21 -43.22
C ALA A 208 -14.84 101.69 -42.84
N GLU A 209 -14.34 101.99 -41.64
CA GLU A 209 -14.02 103.35 -41.20
C GLU A 209 -12.93 104.01 -42.07
N PHE A 210 -11.87 103.24 -42.39
CA PHE A 210 -10.82 103.67 -43.32
C PHE A 210 -11.39 103.92 -44.72
N ALA A 211 -12.23 103.02 -45.24
CA ALA A 211 -12.87 103.15 -46.55
C ALA A 211 -13.77 104.39 -46.62
N ALA A 212 -14.57 104.66 -45.58
CA ALA A 212 -15.40 105.84 -45.48
C ALA A 212 -14.57 107.13 -45.43
N THR A 213 -13.45 107.11 -44.69
CA THR A 213 -12.51 108.23 -44.62
C THR A 213 -11.88 108.50 -45.98
N LEU A 214 -11.34 107.47 -46.66
CA LEU A 214 -10.78 107.58 -48.00
C LEU A 214 -11.79 108.12 -49.01
N THR A 215 -13.05 107.67 -48.96
CA THR A 215 -14.14 108.17 -49.82
C THR A 215 -14.41 109.65 -49.58
N ARG A 216 -14.42 110.11 -48.32
CA ARG A 216 -14.56 111.54 -47.98
C ARG A 216 -13.37 112.34 -48.51
N THR A 217 -12.14 111.84 -48.34
CA THR A 217 -10.93 112.49 -48.83
C THR A 217 -10.93 112.59 -50.36
N LEU A 218 -11.28 111.51 -51.07
CA LEU A 218 -11.43 111.48 -52.53
C LEU A 218 -12.47 112.50 -53.00
N ARG A 219 -13.65 112.56 -52.37
CA ARG A 219 -14.67 113.57 -52.69
C ARG A 219 -14.17 115.00 -52.46
N SER A 220 -13.38 115.23 -51.41
CA SER A 220 -12.74 116.52 -51.16
C SER A 220 -11.71 116.87 -52.23
N VAL A 221 -10.92 115.90 -52.71
CA VAL A 221 -9.98 116.08 -53.81
C VAL A 221 -10.72 116.36 -55.12
N GLU A 222 -11.80 115.64 -55.43
CA GLU A 222 -12.65 115.88 -56.61
C GLU A 222 -13.31 117.26 -56.57
N ALA A 223 -13.82 117.70 -55.41
CA ALA A 223 -14.34 119.05 -55.23
C ALA A 223 -13.24 120.11 -55.42
N GLY A 224 -12.03 119.87 -54.92
CA GLY A 224 -10.85 120.72 -55.17
C GLY A 224 -10.48 120.78 -56.66
N ARG A 225 -10.54 119.64 -57.36
CA ARG A 225 -10.35 119.57 -58.82
C ARG A 225 -11.45 120.30 -59.59
N GLY A 226 -12.71 120.20 -59.16
CA GLY A 226 -13.83 120.95 -59.73
C GLY A 226 -13.61 122.46 -59.64
N LYS A 227 -13.17 122.95 -58.47
CA LYS A 227 -12.82 124.36 -58.26
C LYS A 227 -11.60 124.82 -59.08
N LEU A 228 -10.65 123.94 -59.36
CA LEU A 228 -9.54 124.22 -60.29
C LEU A 228 -10.01 124.23 -61.76
N ARG A 229 -10.95 123.36 -62.13
CA ARG A 229 -11.61 123.37 -63.45
C ARG A 229 -12.45 124.63 -63.66
N GLU A 230 -13.13 125.15 -62.64
CA GLU A 230 -13.86 126.43 -62.69
C GLU A 230 -12.93 127.66 -62.74
N ARG A 231 -11.68 127.53 -62.26
CA ARG A 231 -10.64 128.57 -62.37
C ARG A 231 -9.88 128.55 -63.69
N GLN A 232 -10.15 127.61 -64.59
CA GLN A 232 -9.53 127.55 -65.90
C GLN A 232 -10.45 128.21 -66.95
N PRO A 233 -10.09 129.38 -67.51
CA PRO A 233 -10.85 129.98 -68.61
C PRO A 233 -10.82 129.07 -69.86
N PRO A 234 -11.84 129.17 -70.74
CA PRO A 234 -12.05 128.22 -71.83
C PRO A 234 -10.89 128.28 -72.82
N VAL A 235 -10.12 127.19 -72.94
CA VAL A 235 -9.14 127.05 -74.01
C VAL A 235 -9.88 126.53 -75.24
N ALA A 236 -10.07 127.43 -76.20
CA ALA A 236 -10.42 127.08 -77.57
C ALA A 236 -9.39 126.08 -78.13
N ARG A 237 -9.87 125.02 -78.76
CA ARG A 237 -9.05 124.25 -79.70
C ARG A 237 -9.86 123.88 -80.93
N GLU A 238 -9.18 124.15 -82.04
CA GLU A 238 -9.53 123.93 -83.45
C GLU A 238 -10.02 122.53 -83.81
N PRO A 239 -10.65 122.37 -84.98
CA PRO A 239 -11.22 121.10 -85.45
C PRO A 239 -10.17 120.17 -86.10
N GLY A 240 -10.36 118.86 -85.88
CA GLY A 240 -10.00 117.79 -86.82
C GLY A 240 -9.04 116.70 -86.29
N PRO A 241 -9.14 115.42 -86.76
CA PRO A 241 -10.18 114.80 -87.59
C PRO A 241 -10.82 113.52 -86.95
N GLU A 242 -12.08 113.27 -87.31
CA GLU A 242 -12.72 111.93 -87.33
C GLU A 242 -12.22 111.13 -88.57
N PRO A 243 -12.56 109.84 -88.75
CA PRO A 243 -12.61 108.73 -87.79
C PRO A 243 -11.91 107.48 -88.40
N TYR A 244 -11.70 106.42 -87.60
CA TYR A 244 -11.83 105.06 -88.14
C TYR A 244 -12.69 104.24 -87.20
N ASP A 245 -13.89 103.98 -87.72
CA ASP A 245 -14.77 102.86 -87.42
C ASP A 245 -14.13 101.57 -87.94
N GLN A 246 -14.30 100.46 -87.22
CA GLN A 246 -14.74 99.17 -87.76
C GLN A 246 -14.52 98.04 -86.75
N ASP A 247 -15.66 97.43 -86.40
CA ASP A 247 -15.87 95.99 -86.34
C ASP A 247 -14.91 95.16 -85.48
N SER A 248 -15.49 94.56 -84.44
CA SER A 248 -15.79 93.12 -84.44
C SER A 248 -16.02 92.62 -83.01
N GLN A 249 -17.30 92.41 -82.66
CA GLN A 249 -17.74 91.23 -81.90
C GLN A 249 -17.22 89.93 -82.56
N PRO A 250 -17.38 88.70 -82.01
CA PRO A 250 -17.93 88.27 -80.71
C PRO A 250 -17.14 87.11 -80.03
N TYR A 251 -17.59 86.67 -78.82
CA TYR A 251 -17.71 85.31 -78.20
C TYR A 251 -16.90 84.08 -78.71
N PRO A 252 -17.04 82.86 -78.12
CA PRO A 252 -17.35 82.37 -76.76
C PRO A 252 -16.41 81.20 -76.33
N GLY A 253 -16.69 80.60 -75.16
CA GLY A 253 -16.22 79.27 -74.77
C GLY A 253 -16.53 78.98 -73.31
#